data_AF-A0A212KAC9-F1
#
_entry.id   AF-A0A212KAC9-F1
#
_cell.length_a   1.000
_cell.length_b   1.000
_cell.length_c   1.000
_cell.angle_alpha   90.00
_cell.angle_beta   90.00
_cell.angle_gamma   90.00
#
_symmetry.space_group_name_H-M   'P 1'
#
loop_
_entity.id
_entity.type
_entity.pdbx_description
1 polymer ?
#
loop_
_entity_poly.entity_id
_entity_poly.type
_entity_poly.pdbx_seq_one_letter_code
_entity_poly.pdbx_strand_id
1 'polypeptide(L)'
;MKKYLFIAVAMLGSVTIVNAQTVTKRVVEKTNKGDSKTHYNYLLLDAVNYSDAAYSRYEKLVQDVWDKKSNANLTKNRIETLEEIDKYLTTVKETPIYKGGESYQLAVLAYLSAVKDKVIALEHLGTLGDDANTDAIVYNKASAKFTDISNEAIDLRNNVRDKKSEYEKTFYIQK
;
A
#
# COMPACT_ATOMS: atom_id res chain seq x y z
N MET A 1 -29.04 16.06 -19.13
CA MET A 1 -28.74 14.66 -19.52
C MET A 1 -27.44 14.25 -18.83
N LYS A 2 -27.53 13.27 -17.92
CA LYS A 2 -26.42 12.79 -17.09
C LYS A 2 -25.42 12.02 -17.96
N LYS A 3 -24.16 12.49 -18.03
CA LYS A 3 -23.06 11.75 -18.65
C LYS A 3 -22.28 11.05 -17.53
N TYR A 4 -22.62 9.80 -17.30
CA TYR A 4 -21.84 8.91 -16.44
C TYR A 4 -20.55 8.56 -17.18
N LEU A 5 -19.44 9.23 -16.83
CA LEU A 5 -18.13 8.84 -17.32
C LEU A 5 -17.68 7.63 -16.52
N PHE A 6 -17.82 6.45 -17.12
CA PHE A 6 -17.28 5.19 -16.60
C PHE A 6 -15.76 5.35 -16.45
N ILE A 7 -15.29 5.37 -15.20
CA ILE A 7 -13.87 5.13 -14.91
C ILE A 7 -13.61 3.69 -15.34
N ALA A 8 -12.86 3.52 -16.43
CA ALA A 8 -12.42 2.22 -16.90
C ALA A 8 -11.53 1.60 -15.81
N VAL A 9 -12.12 0.72 -15.02
CA VAL A 9 -11.39 -0.20 -14.16
C VAL A 9 -10.55 -1.08 -15.08
N ALA A 10 -9.23 -0.89 -15.07
CA ALA A 10 -8.31 -1.86 -15.63
C ALA A 10 -8.41 -3.13 -14.77
N MET A 11 -9.39 -3.98 -15.09
CA MET A 11 -9.46 -5.35 -14.60
C MET A 11 -8.26 -6.09 -15.19
N LEU A 12 -7.16 -6.11 -14.45
CA LEU A 12 -6.13 -7.11 -14.68
C LEU A 12 -6.75 -8.46 -14.37
N GLY A 13 -6.87 -9.25 -15.43
CA GLY A 13 -7.67 -10.46 -15.50
C GLY A 13 -7.25 -11.55 -14.50
N SER A 14 -8.27 -12.27 -14.06
CA SER A 14 -8.28 -13.71 -13.77
C SER A 14 -7.02 -14.27 -13.10
N VAL A 15 -6.98 -14.20 -11.77
CA VAL A 15 -6.21 -15.16 -10.99
C VAL A 15 -6.99 -16.47 -11.00
N THR A 16 -6.50 -17.43 -11.79
CA THR A 16 -6.88 -18.84 -11.71
C THR A 16 -6.83 -19.30 -10.26
N ILE A 17 -7.89 -19.97 -9.81
CA ILE A 17 -8.00 -20.62 -8.51
C ILE A 17 -6.85 -21.65 -8.41
N VAL A 18 -5.76 -21.28 -7.74
CA VAL A 18 -4.74 -22.22 -7.32
C VAL A 18 -5.22 -22.79 -6.00
N ASN A 19 -5.35 -24.11 -5.95
CA ASN A 19 -5.77 -24.92 -4.80
C ASN A 19 -5.47 -24.26 -3.46
N ALA A 20 -6.51 -24.18 -2.62
CA ALA A 20 -6.41 -23.84 -1.21
C ALA A 20 -5.52 -24.85 -0.48
N GLN A 21 -4.20 -24.67 -0.58
CA GLN A 21 -3.30 -25.07 0.48
C GLN A 21 -3.69 -24.22 1.68
N THR A 22 -4.21 -24.88 2.70
CA THR A 22 -4.54 -24.29 3.98
C THR A 22 -3.28 -23.60 4.50
N VAL A 23 -3.19 -22.29 4.27
CA VAL A 23 -2.16 -21.45 4.89
C VAL A 23 -2.51 -21.47 6.36
N THR A 24 -1.92 -22.41 7.11
CA THR A 24 -1.91 -22.36 8.56
C THR A 24 -1.40 -20.98 8.92
N LYS A 25 -2.32 -20.15 9.42
CA LYS A 25 -2.06 -18.84 9.98
C LYS A 25 -1.12 -19.09 11.16
N ARG A 26 0.18 -19.19 10.89
CA ARG A 26 1.19 -19.20 11.94
C ARG A 26 1.07 -17.82 12.53
N VAL A 27 0.36 -17.72 13.64
CA VAL A 27 0.48 -16.60 14.55
C VAL A 27 1.94 -16.62 14.93
N VAL A 28 2.76 -15.83 14.21
CA VAL A 28 4.14 -15.60 14.58
C VAL A 28 4.02 -14.82 15.87
N GLU A 29 4.12 -15.56 16.97
CA GLU A 29 4.18 -15.01 18.31
C GLU A 29 5.21 -13.88 18.31
N LYS A 30 4.88 -12.82 19.06
CA LYS A 30 5.74 -11.66 19.30
C LYS A 30 7.06 -12.09 19.95
N THR A 31 7.99 -12.55 19.14
CA THR A 31 9.41 -12.72 19.45
C THR A 31 10.15 -12.18 18.23
N ASN A 32 10.26 -10.85 18.16
CA ASN A 32 11.44 -10.08 18.57
C ASN A 32 12.60 -10.24 17.59
N LYS A 33 12.85 -9.14 16.86
CA LYS A 33 14.03 -8.82 16.05
C LYS A 33 14.22 -9.71 14.82
N GLY A 34 14.73 -9.14 13.74
CA GLY A 34 15.08 -9.84 12.49
C GLY A 34 16.20 -10.86 12.68
N ASP A 35 16.10 -11.77 13.64
CA ASP A 35 17.17 -12.63 14.15
C ASP A 35 17.60 -13.70 13.14
N SER A 36 16.78 -13.92 12.10
CA SER A 36 17.13 -14.72 10.95
C SER A 36 16.75 -13.99 9.66
N LYS A 37 17.49 -14.31 8.58
CA LYS A 37 17.20 -13.83 7.23
C LYS A 37 15.73 -14.03 6.85
N THR A 38 15.19 -15.19 7.20
CA THR A 38 13.81 -15.58 6.92
C THR A 38 12.81 -14.70 7.67
N HIS A 39 13.02 -14.48 8.98
CA HIS A 39 12.12 -13.63 9.77
C HIS A 39 12.16 -12.18 9.32
N TYR A 40 13.36 -11.65 9.03
CA TYR A 40 13.54 -10.31 8.47
C TYR A 40 12.80 -10.13 7.14
N ASN A 41 12.90 -11.11 6.23
CA ASN A 41 12.19 -11.10 4.95
C ASN A 41 10.67 -11.06 5.14
N TYR A 42 10.13 -11.89 6.04
CA TYR A 42 8.69 -11.89 6.32
C TYR A 42 8.22 -10.59 6.97
N LEU A 43 8.98 -10.03 7.92
CA LEU A 43 8.64 -8.76 8.56
C LEU A 43 8.50 -7.63 7.53
N LEU A 44 9.47 -7.53 6.60
CA LEU A 44 9.44 -6.52 5.55
C LEU A 44 8.30 -6.74 4.56
N LEU A 45 8.03 -7.98 4.16
CA LEU A 45 6.94 -8.33 3.27
C LEU A 45 5.56 -8.07 3.91
N ASP A 46 5.42 -8.39 5.19
CA ASP A 46 4.20 -8.14 5.96
C ASP A 46 3.90 -6.65 6.04
N ALA A 47 4.89 -5.80 6.32
CA ALA A 47 4.72 -4.35 6.35
C ALA A 47 4.19 -3.79 5.02
N VAL A 48 4.69 -4.32 3.91
CA VAL A 48 4.23 -4.00 2.55
C VAL A 48 2.77 -4.45 2.35
N ASN A 49 2.46 -5.71 2.65
CA ASN A 49 1.12 -6.28 2.42
C ASN A 49 0.06 -5.62 3.31
N TYR A 50 0.37 -5.32 4.56
CA TYR A 50 -0.56 -4.65 5.45
C TYR A 50 -0.80 -3.19 5.06
N SER A 51 0.22 -2.51 4.53
CA SER A 51 0.07 -1.15 3.99
C SER A 51 -0.81 -1.14 2.74
N ASP A 52 -0.68 -2.13 1.85
CA ASP A 52 -1.62 -2.32 0.72
C ASP A 52 -3.04 -2.54 1.19
N ALA A 53 -3.21 -3.39 2.21
CA ALA A 53 -4.52 -3.72 2.74
C ALA A 53 -5.18 -2.50 3.38
N ALA A 54 -4.43 -1.68 4.11
CA ALA A 54 -4.89 -0.41 4.66
C ALA A 54 -5.34 0.55 3.55
N TYR A 55 -4.50 0.74 2.53
CA TYR A 55 -4.86 1.56 1.36
C TYR A 55 -6.11 1.03 0.64
N SER A 56 -6.18 -0.28 0.37
CA SER A 56 -7.31 -0.88 -0.36
C SER A 56 -8.64 -0.73 0.38
N ARG A 57 -8.62 -0.81 1.72
CA ARG A 57 -9.80 -0.54 2.55
C ARG A 57 -10.23 0.92 2.44
N TYR A 58 -9.27 1.85 2.46
CA TYR A 58 -9.56 3.27 2.32
C TYR A 58 -10.08 3.62 0.91
N GLU A 59 -9.49 3.05 -0.13
CA GLU A 59 -9.95 3.22 -1.50
C GLU A 59 -11.40 2.76 -1.68
N LYS A 60 -11.72 1.57 -1.16
CA LYS A 60 -13.09 1.07 -1.16
C LYS A 60 -14.05 2.03 -0.44
N LEU A 61 -13.64 2.58 0.70
CA LEU A 61 -14.47 3.54 1.44
C LEU A 61 -14.75 4.80 0.62
N VAL A 62 -13.74 5.35 -0.08
CA VAL A 62 -13.91 6.50 -0.97
C VAL A 62 -14.90 6.19 -2.10
N GLN A 63 -14.79 5.01 -2.72
CA GLN A 63 -15.74 4.55 -3.74
C GLN A 63 -17.16 4.42 -3.18
N ASP A 64 -17.31 3.85 -1.98
CA ASP A 64 -18.63 3.72 -1.33
C ASP A 64 -19.26 5.08 -0.99
N VAL A 65 -18.46 6.10 -0.66
CA VAL A 65 -18.95 7.48 -0.48
C VAL A 65 -19.42 8.07 -1.81
N TRP A 66 -18.65 7.94 -2.88
CA TRP A 66 -19.05 8.41 -4.22
C TRP A 66 -20.32 7.74 -4.74
N ASP A 67 -20.44 6.44 -4.54
CA ASP A 67 -21.61 5.65 -4.90
C ASP A 67 -22.82 5.91 -3.99
N LYS A 68 -22.69 6.81 -3.01
CA LYS A 68 -23.71 7.13 -2.00
C LYS A 68 -24.17 5.91 -1.19
N LYS A 69 -23.30 4.90 -1.06
CA LYS A 69 -23.47 3.70 -0.21
C LYS A 69 -23.02 3.95 1.23
N SER A 70 -22.21 4.98 1.46
CA SER A 70 -21.68 5.37 2.76
C SER A 70 -21.69 6.90 2.91
N ASN A 71 -21.87 7.39 4.14
CA ASN A 71 -21.71 8.80 4.51
C ASN A 71 -20.49 9.01 5.44
N ALA A 72 -19.52 8.09 5.37
CA ALA A 72 -18.34 8.12 6.21
C ALA A 72 -17.50 9.40 5.98
N ASN A 73 -16.91 9.90 7.06
CA ASN A 73 -16.03 11.06 7.00
C ASN A 73 -14.66 10.66 6.41
N LEU A 74 -14.40 11.04 5.16
CA LEU A 74 -13.17 10.68 4.45
C LEU A 74 -11.90 11.20 5.13
N THR A 75 -11.94 12.39 5.73
CA THR A 75 -10.80 12.99 6.43
C THR A 75 -10.45 12.22 7.70
N LYS A 76 -11.45 11.82 8.50
CA LYS A 76 -11.24 10.99 9.70
C LYS A 76 -10.64 9.64 9.32
N ASN A 77 -11.24 8.95 8.34
CA ASN A 77 -10.76 7.63 7.90
C ASN A 77 -9.38 7.69 7.25
N ARG A 78 -9.03 8.81 6.58
CA ARG A 78 -7.67 9.07 6.08
C ARG A 78 -6.67 9.05 7.23
N ILE A 79 -6.95 9.77 8.31
CA ILE A 79 -6.07 9.83 9.50
C ILE A 79 -5.86 8.43 10.08
N GLU A 80 -6.95 7.68 10.31
CA GLU A 80 -6.87 6.31 10.83
C GLU A 80 -6.05 5.39 9.92
N THR A 81 -6.22 5.51 8.59
CA THR A 81 -5.46 4.75 7.59
C THR A 81 -3.97 5.11 7.63
N LEU A 82 -3.65 6.40 7.73
CA LEU A 82 -2.26 6.87 7.82
C LEU A 82 -1.59 6.42 9.12
N GLU A 83 -2.29 6.45 10.25
CA GLU A 83 -1.81 5.93 11.53
C GLU A 83 -1.52 4.43 11.46
N GLU A 84 -2.36 3.66 10.75
CA GLU A 84 -2.12 2.25 10.52
C GLU A 84 -0.85 2.01 9.70
N ILE A 85 -0.68 2.72 8.58
CA ILE A 85 0.52 2.62 7.75
C ILE A 85 1.77 3.07 8.53
N ASP A 86 1.66 4.11 9.36
CA ASP A 86 2.77 4.61 10.16
C ASP A 86 3.25 3.63 11.22
N LYS A 87 2.37 2.76 11.74
CA LYS A 87 2.79 1.65 12.63
C LYS A 87 3.73 0.69 11.90
N TYR A 88 3.42 0.33 10.66
CA TYR A 88 4.28 -0.56 9.85
C TYR A 88 5.57 0.13 9.45
N LEU A 89 5.50 1.40 9.05
CA LEU A 89 6.67 2.20 8.71
C LEU A 89 7.63 2.33 9.91
N THR A 90 7.08 2.58 11.11
CA THR A 90 7.85 2.63 12.36
C THR A 90 8.47 1.28 12.68
N THR A 91 7.70 0.19 12.59
CA THR A 91 8.19 -1.18 12.78
C THR A 91 9.38 -1.48 11.87
N VAL A 92 9.29 -1.13 10.59
CA VAL A 92 10.38 -1.33 9.63
C VAL A 92 11.58 -0.43 9.96
N LYS A 93 11.38 0.84 10.33
CA LYS A 93 12.49 1.74 10.71
C LYS A 93 13.26 1.26 11.94
N GLU A 94 12.55 0.75 12.94
CA GLU A 94 13.14 0.32 14.21
C GLU A 94 13.71 -1.11 14.14
N THR A 95 13.36 -1.88 13.12
CA THR A 95 13.89 -3.24 12.93
C THR A 95 15.38 -3.18 12.57
N PRO A 96 16.25 -3.87 13.32
CA PRO A 96 17.67 -3.97 12.96
C PRO A 96 17.86 -4.59 11.58
N ILE A 97 18.75 -4.01 10.77
CA ILE A 97 19.08 -4.51 9.44
C ILE A 97 19.78 -5.87 9.59
N TYR A 98 19.16 -6.94 9.07
CA TYR A 98 19.86 -8.22 8.91
C TYR A 98 20.88 -8.11 7.78
N LYS A 99 22.01 -8.82 7.89
CA LYS A 99 23.15 -8.76 6.95
C LYS A 99 22.73 -8.63 5.48
N GLY A 100 23.16 -7.54 4.86
CA GLY A 100 22.87 -7.11 3.48
C GLY A 100 21.39 -6.95 3.11
N GLY A 101 20.54 -6.67 4.09
CA GLY A 101 19.12 -6.30 3.91
C GLY A 101 18.88 -4.81 3.73
N GLU A 102 19.92 -3.96 3.82
CA GLU A 102 19.80 -2.50 3.83
C GLU A 102 19.04 -1.95 2.62
N SER A 103 19.42 -2.35 1.40
CA SER A 103 18.74 -1.91 0.18
C SER A 103 17.28 -2.39 0.11
N TYR A 104 16.98 -3.56 0.68
CA TYR A 104 15.61 -4.08 0.73
C TYR A 104 14.75 -3.30 1.73
N GLN A 105 15.25 -3.03 2.93
CA GLN A 105 14.55 -2.21 3.92
C GLN A 105 14.35 -0.78 3.45
N LEU A 106 15.33 -0.17 2.78
CA LEU A 106 15.19 1.16 2.18
C LEU A 106 14.10 1.19 1.10
N ALA A 107 14.05 0.18 0.22
CA ALA A 107 13.00 0.07 -0.79
C ALA A 107 11.61 -0.05 -0.14
N VAL A 108 11.49 -0.86 0.92
CA VAL A 108 10.22 -1.01 1.67
C VAL A 108 9.80 0.31 2.31
N LEU A 109 10.72 1.02 2.98
CA LEU A 109 10.42 2.31 3.59
C LEU A 109 9.97 3.37 2.58
N ALA A 110 10.65 3.45 1.43
CA ALA A 110 10.27 4.35 0.35
C ALA A 110 8.87 4.01 -0.18
N TYR A 111 8.59 2.72 -0.40
CA TYR A 111 7.28 2.29 -0.85
C TYR A 111 6.17 2.61 0.15
N LEU A 112 6.36 2.31 1.44
CA LEU A 112 5.38 2.62 2.48
C LEU A 112 5.09 4.13 2.55
N SER A 113 6.10 4.98 2.39
CA SER A 113 5.91 6.42 2.29
C SER A 113 5.03 6.81 1.09
N ALA A 114 5.29 6.24 -0.08
CA ALA A 114 4.48 6.50 -1.28
C ALA A 114 3.02 6.02 -1.12
N VAL A 115 2.77 4.93 -0.39
CA VAL A 115 1.39 4.50 -0.07
C VAL A 115 0.68 5.55 0.79
N LYS A 116 1.36 6.21 1.74
CA LYS A 116 0.78 7.33 2.50
C LYS A 116 0.41 8.50 1.58
N ASP A 117 1.29 8.84 0.64
CA ASP A 117 1.03 9.92 -0.31
C ASP A 117 -0.16 9.59 -1.22
N LYS A 118 -0.31 8.32 -1.62
CA LYS A 118 -1.50 7.83 -2.31
C LYS A 118 -2.77 8.01 -1.49
N VAL A 119 -2.76 7.70 -0.18
CA VAL A 119 -3.93 7.88 0.71
C VAL A 119 -4.34 9.36 0.77
N ILE A 120 -3.37 10.26 0.89
CA ILE A 120 -3.62 11.72 0.94
C ILE A 120 -4.18 12.22 -0.39
N ALA A 121 -3.58 11.82 -1.51
CA ALA A 121 -4.04 12.21 -2.83
C ALA A 121 -5.44 11.65 -3.15
N LEU A 122 -5.72 10.42 -2.72
CA LEU A 122 -7.03 9.80 -2.90
C LEU A 122 -8.11 10.48 -2.06
N GLU A 123 -7.81 10.90 -0.82
CA GLU A 123 -8.76 11.67 -0.02
C GLU A 123 -9.10 13.00 -0.69
N HIS A 124 -8.09 13.71 -1.20
CA HIS A 124 -8.32 14.97 -1.89
C HIS A 124 -9.20 14.78 -3.13
N LEU A 125 -8.89 13.77 -3.95
CA LEU A 125 -9.71 13.40 -5.11
C LEU A 125 -11.13 12.98 -4.68
N GLY A 126 -11.22 12.21 -3.61
CA GLY A 126 -12.45 11.73 -2.96
C GLY A 126 -13.39 12.88 -2.59
N THR A 127 -12.88 13.83 -1.81
CA THR A 127 -13.62 15.01 -1.36
C THR A 127 -14.08 15.87 -2.53
N LEU A 128 -13.23 16.07 -3.54
CA LEU A 128 -13.60 16.80 -4.76
C LEU A 128 -14.69 16.08 -5.57
N GLY A 129 -14.62 14.76 -5.67
CA GLY A 129 -15.63 13.96 -6.39
C GLY A 129 -16.99 13.87 -5.70
N ASP A 130 -17.03 14.05 -4.38
CA ASP A 130 -18.28 14.02 -3.59
C ASP A 130 -19.03 15.36 -3.62
N ASP A 131 -18.32 16.48 -3.81
CA ASP A 131 -18.89 17.83 -3.88
C ASP A 131 -19.47 18.14 -5.27
N ALA A 132 -20.78 18.40 -5.31
CA ALA A 132 -21.52 18.72 -6.53
C ALA A 132 -21.12 20.07 -7.18
N ASN A 133 -20.43 20.94 -6.43
CA ASN A 133 -19.97 22.25 -6.92
C ASN A 133 -18.51 22.25 -7.38
N THR A 134 -17.83 21.11 -7.31
CA THR A 134 -16.43 21.02 -7.75
C THR A 134 -16.29 21.37 -9.22
N ASP A 135 -15.37 22.28 -9.52
CA ASP A 135 -14.97 22.62 -10.88
C ASP A 135 -14.21 21.46 -11.54
N ALA A 136 -14.53 21.20 -12.81
CA ALA A 136 -13.96 20.09 -13.56
C ALA A 136 -12.44 20.20 -13.75
N ILE A 137 -11.89 21.42 -13.89
CA ILE A 137 -10.44 21.62 -14.04
C ILE A 137 -9.74 21.29 -12.73
N VAL A 138 -10.32 21.69 -11.60
CA VAL A 138 -9.80 21.37 -10.25
C VAL A 138 -9.80 19.85 -10.03
N TYR A 139 -10.91 19.17 -10.34
CA TYR A 139 -10.99 17.72 -10.24
C TYR A 139 -9.97 17.01 -11.14
N ASN A 140 -9.87 17.41 -12.41
CA ASN A 140 -8.95 16.79 -13.37
C ASN A 140 -7.48 16.96 -12.96
N LYS A 141 -7.12 18.11 -12.39
CA LYS A 141 -5.76 18.35 -11.85
C LYS A 141 -5.46 17.43 -10.67
N ALA A 142 -6.41 17.24 -9.75
CA ALA A 142 -6.27 16.31 -8.64
C ALA A 142 -6.16 14.86 -9.13
N SER A 143 -6.96 14.49 -10.14
CA SER A 143 -6.92 13.17 -10.76
C SER A 143 -5.57 12.87 -11.40
N ALA A 144 -5.02 13.81 -12.19
CA ALA A 144 -3.69 13.68 -12.79
C ALA A 144 -2.61 13.48 -11.71
N LYS A 145 -2.63 14.31 -10.65
CA LYS A 145 -1.70 14.17 -9.53
C LYS A 145 -1.80 12.81 -8.84
N PHE A 146 -3.03 12.31 -8.62
CA PHE A 146 -3.24 10.99 -8.05
C PHE A 146 -2.70 9.87 -8.95
N THR A 147 -2.85 9.99 -10.27
CA THR A 147 -2.27 9.07 -11.25
C THR A 147 -0.74 9.08 -11.18
N ASP A 148 -0.10 10.25 -11.16
CA ASP A 148 1.36 10.37 -11.07
C ASP A 148 1.91 9.68 -9.81
N ILE A 149 1.32 9.98 -8.65
CA ILE A 149 1.70 9.36 -7.37
C ILE A 149 1.45 7.84 -7.39
N SER A 150 0.37 7.40 -8.05
CA SER A 150 0.07 5.97 -8.17
C SER A 150 1.10 5.24 -9.04
N ASN A 151 1.57 5.86 -10.13
CA ASN A 151 2.63 5.32 -10.98
C ASN A 151 3.95 5.21 -10.21
N GLU A 152 4.34 6.27 -9.49
CA GLU A 152 5.55 6.26 -8.66
C GLU A 152 5.50 5.16 -7.60
N ALA A 153 4.36 4.97 -6.93
CA ALA A 153 4.18 3.90 -5.97
C ALA A 153 4.27 2.50 -6.61
N ILE A 154 3.79 2.32 -7.84
CA ILE A 154 3.93 1.06 -8.58
C ILE A 154 5.41 0.78 -8.86
N ASP A 155 6.16 1.79 -9.31
CA ASP A 155 7.60 1.66 -9.57
C ASP A 155 8.36 1.31 -8.30
N LEU A 156 8.05 1.98 -7.18
CA LEU A 156 8.63 1.66 -5.88
C LEU A 156 8.25 0.25 -5.41
N ARG A 157 7.02 -0.21 -5.67
CA ARG A 157 6.63 -1.59 -5.35
C ARG A 157 7.37 -2.62 -6.19
N ASN A 158 7.65 -2.32 -7.45
CA ASN A 158 8.47 -3.18 -8.31
C ASN A 158 9.91 -3.22 -7.79
N ASN A 159 10.48 -2.08 -7.40
CA ASN A 159 11.81 -2.03 -6.77
C ASN A 159 11.86 -2.87 -5.46
N VAL A 160 10.80 -2.84 -4.63
CA VAL A 160 10.69 -3.73 -3.46
C VAL A 160 10.77 -5.21 -3.86
N ARG A 161 10.08 -5.63 -4.93
CA ARG A 161 10.12 -7.02 -5.43
C ARG A 161 11.52 -7.40 -5.91
N ASP A 162 12.19 -6.49 -6.61
CA ASP A 162 13.55 -6.70 -7.11
C ASP A 162 14.55 -6.83 -5.96
N LYS A 163 14.53 -5.91 -5.00
CA LYS A 163 15.41 -5.94 -3.82
C LYS A 163 15.13 -7.12 -2.90
N LYS A 164 13.88 -7.55 -2.78
CA LYS A 164 13.54 -8.81 -2.11
C LYS A 164 14.21 -10.00 -2.79
N SER A 165 14.08 -10.12 -4.12
CA SER A 165 14.67 -11.21 -4.90
C SER A 165 16.21 -11.22 -4.80
N GLU A 166 16.86 -10.06 -4.90
CA GLU A 166 18.31 -9.91 -4.68
C GLU A 166 18.71 -10.39 -3.28
N TYR A 167 17.99 -9.93 -2.25
CA TYR A 167 18.24 -10.30 -0.87
C TYR A 167 18.08 -11.80 -0.63
N GLU A 168 17.01 -12.42 -1.14
CA GLU A 168 16.74 -13.86 -1.00
C GLU A 168 17.84 -14.73 -1.63
N LYS A 169 18.38 -14.31 -2.77
CA LYS A 169 19.46 -15.03 -3.48
C LYS A 169 20.84 -14.87 -2.85
N THR A 170 21.03 -13.89 -1.96
CA THR A 170 22.33 -13.64 -1.33
C THR A 170 22.59 -14.60 -0.17
N PHE A 171 23.54 -15.53 -0.32
CA PHE A 171 23.94 -16.44 0.76
C PHE A 171 25.15 -15.89 1.52
N TYR A 172 25.08 -15.92 2.86
CA TYR A 172 26.20 -15.53 3.71
C TYR A 172 26.82 -16.76 4.33
N ILE A 173 28.04 -17.10 3.90
CA ILE A 173 28.84 -18.15 4.53
C ILE A 173 29.26 -17.64 5.91
N GLN A 174 28.94 -18.41 6.96
CA GLN A 174 29.47 -18.17 8.31
C GLN A 174 30.97 -18.51 8.29
N LYS A 175 31.81 -17.56 8.70
CA LYS A 175 33.23 -17.82 8.98
C LYS A 175 33.39 -18.36 10.39
#